data_AF-A0A6G2TYW4-F1
#
_entry.id   AF-A0A6G2TYW4-F1
#
_cell.length_a   1.000
_cell.length_b   1.000
_cell.length_c   1.000
_cell.angle_alpha   90.00
_cell.angle_beta   90.00
_cell.angle_gamma   90.00
#
_symmetry.space_group_name_H-M   'P 1'
#
loop_
_entity.id
_entity.type
_entity.pdbx_description
1 polymer ?
#
loop_
_entity_poly.entity_id
_entity_poly.type
_entity_poly.pdbx_seq_one_letter_code
_entity_poly.pdbx_strand_id
1 'polypeptide(L)'
;MTRERPEISHERPRWTSRTGAIATAVVVVLFLSLVTVGSSARGAQITLVVVPCVAVAVSVWAMARTRTQRTEYERRLTTWAVERATQAERLRIARDLHDLVSHGIGLITVRAATAQATGQEREELATALSDIEDVSRQTTTELRRMLTVLREPAATGDAAPLRPAESFADLPGIVAAAERTGLTVHLDCVEPARVSAGVQLATCAVAREALHNTLRHAGPTITTLTVRADGDDLLVRVEDEGPVPGWRAGTGAGHGLSVLRDRVQAVGGALTAAPCGPGFRVEARFRREMAR
;
A
#
# COMPACT_ATOMS: atom_id res chain seq x y z
N MET A 1 33.30 22.57 5.49
CA MET A 1 31.84 22.83 5.37
C MET A 1 31.10 21.58 5.86
N THR A 2 31.11 21.38 7.18
CA THR A 2 30.52 20.21 7.86
C THR A 2 29.07 20.54 8.20
N ARG A 3 28.14 19.90 7.50
CA ARG A 3 26.70 20.02 7.72
C ARG A 3 26.36 19.22 8.98
N GLU A 4 26.20 19.91 10.12
CA GLU A 4 25.74 19.31 11.37
C GLU A 4 24.41 18.57 11.12
N ARG A 5 24.40 17.26 11.38
CA ARG A 5 23.14 16.49 11.47
C ARG A 5 22.40 16.98 12.73
N PRO A 6 21.14 17.39 12.64
CA PRO A 6 20.38 17.74 13.84
C PRO A 6 20.22 16.51 14.73
N GLU A 7 20.68 16.60 15.97
CA GLU A 7 20.34 15.67 17.05
C GLU A 7 18.82 15.64 17.21
N ILE A 8 18.19 14.52 16.87
CA ILE A 8 16.76 14.32 17.01
C ILE A 8 16.50 13.99 18.48
N SER A 9 16.07 14.98 19.26
CA SER A 9 15.66 14.75 20.65
C SER A 9 14.30 14.03 20.67
N HIS A 10 14.25 12.84 21.29
CA HIS A 10 13.03 12.05 21.44
C HIS A 10 12.06 12.60 22.50
N GLU A 11 12.41 13.69 23.17
CA GLU A 11 11.61 14.27 24.24
C GLU A 11 10.44 15.09 23.70
N ARG A 12 9.26 14.93 24.32
CA ARG A 12 8.07 15.70 23.97
C ARG A 12 8.37 17.20 24.12
N PRO A 13 8.05 18.05 23.12
CA PRO A 13 8.26 19.48 23.24
C PRO A 13 7.47 20.04 24.42
N ARG A 14 8.18 20.67 25.35
CA ARG A 14 7.60 21.34 26.54
C ARG A 14 7.52 22.84 26.28
N TRP A 15 6.37 23.42 26.60
CA TRP A 15 6.17 24.86 26.47
C TRP A 15 6.84 25.59 27.65
N THR A 16 7.84 26.41 27.37
CA THR A 16 8.60 27.18 28.38
C THR A 16 8.72 28.65 27.97
N SER A 17 7.61 29.36 27.81
CA SER A 17 7.66 30.81 27.55
C SER A 17 7.72 31.63 28.85
N ARG A 18 8.76 32.45 29.01
CA ARG A 18 8.89 33.45 30.10
C ARG A 18 8.44 34.86 29.66
N THR A 19 8.04 35.02 28.39
CA THR A 19 7.81 36.33 27.77
C THR A 19 6.62 37.07 28.38
N GLY A 20 5.55 36.36 28.73
CA GLY A 20 4.40 36.96 29.42
C GLY A 20 4.76 37.49 30.82
N ALA A 21 5.51 36.71 31.62
CA ALA A 21 5.93 37.12 32.94
C ALA A 21 6.84 38.36 32.93
N ILE A 22 7.79 38.42 31.98
CA ILE A 22 8.69 39.57 31.81
C ILE A 22 7.89 40.82 31.38
N ALA A 23 6.97 40.67 30.43
CA ALA A 23 6.13 41.80 29.97
C ALA A 23 5.24 42.35 31.08
N THR A 24 4.61 41.50 31.88
CA THR A 24 3.81 41.92 33.04
C THR A 24 4.66 42.66 34.06
N ALA A 25 5.87 42.17 34.37
CA ALA A 25 6.77 42.85 35.29
C ALA A 25 7.16 44.25 34.79
N VAL A 26 7.48 44.41 33.49
CA VAL A 26 7.80 45.70 32.89
C VAL A 26 6.62 46.67 32.95
N VAL A 27 5.40 46.21 32.66
CA VAL A 27 4.19 47.05 32.75
C VAL A 27 3.91 47.48 34.18
N VAL A 28 4.10 46.60 35.17
CA VAL A 28 3.95 46.94 36.59
C VAL A 28 4.98 48.00 37.03
N VAL A 29 6.23 47.87 36.62
CA VAL A 29 7.28 48.86 36.92
C VAL A 29 6.96 50.22 36.27
N LEU A 30 6.51 50.22 35.01
CA LEU A 30 6.07 51.43 34.31
C LEU A 30 4.90 52.11 35.04
N PHE A 31 3.90 51.33 35.47
CA PHE A 31 2.76 51.83 36.23
C PHE A 31 3.18 52.44 37.58
N LEU A 32 4.05 51.75 38.33
CA LEU A 32 4.58 52.26 39.60
C LEU A 32 5.37 53.56 39.41
N SER A 33 6.14 53.68 38.32
CA SER A 33 6.85 54.92 37.98
C SER A 33 5.91 56.10 37.71
N LEU A 34 4.72 55.84 37.15
CA LEU A 34 3.73 56.88 36.88
C LEU A 34 3.10 57.42 38.17
N VAL A 35 2.93 56.55 39.18
CA VAL A 35 2.34 56.92 40.48
C VAL A 35 3.32 57.69 41.37
N THR A 36 4.63 57.47 41.22
CA THR A 36 5.67 58.11 42.05
C THR A 36 6.19 59.45 41.51
N VAL A 37 5.97 59.76 40.23
CA VAL A 37 6.39 61.04 39.64
C VAL A 37 5.43 62.17 40.07
N GLY A 38 5.92 63.06 40.94
CA GLY A 38 5.19 64.25 41.40
C GLY A 38 4.91 65.28 40.29
N SER A 39 3.81 66.03 40.45
CA SER A 39 3.16 66.90 39.46
C SER A 39 3.91 68.21 39.11
N SER A 40 5.16 68.13 38.67
CA SER A 40 5.85 69.29 38.08
C SER A 40 5.41 69.52 36.62
N ALA A 41 5.04 70.76 36.28
CA ALA A 41 4.13 71.10 35.18
C ALA A 41 4.61 70.77 33.74
N ARG A 42 5.89 70.44 33.50
CA ARG A 42 6.40 70.00 32.19
C ARG A 42 6.85 68.53 32.16
N GLY A 43 7.45 68.04 33.24
CA GLY A 43 7.87 66.63 33.35
C GLY A 43 6.67 65.68 33.44
N ALA A 44 5.62 66.08 34.18
CA ALA A 44 4.42 65.27 34.37
C ALA A 44 3.65 65.00 33.06
N GLN A 45 3.58 65.97 32.15
CA GLN A 45 2.90 65.79 30.86
C GLN A 45 3.63 64.78 29.96
N ILE A 46 4.96 64.82 29.93
CA ILE A 46 5.78 63.88 29.14
C ILE A 46 5.64 62.47 29.71
N THR A 47 5.74 62.31 31.03
CA THR A 47 5.60 61.00 31.70
C THR A 47 4.21 60.39 31.48
N LEU A 48 3.14 61.20 31.55
CA LEU A 48 1.76 60.74 31.40
C LEU A 48 1.42 60.24 29.99
N VAL A 49 2.16 60.65 28.96
CA VAL A 49 1.98 60.18 27.58
C VAL A 49 2.97 59.06 27.25
N VAL A 50 4.25 59.21 27.59
CA VAL A 50 5.31 58.27 27.18
C VAL A 50 5.14 56.91 27.87
N VAL A 51 4.85 56.89 29.17
CA VAL A 51 4.71 55.63 29.93
C VAL A 51 3.60 54.72 29.38
N PRO A 52 2.35 55.17 29.15
CA PRO A 52 1.33 54.31 28.55
C PRO A 52 1.65 53.92 27.11
N CYS A 53 2.27 54.81 26.31
CA CYS A 53 2.72 54.43 24.96
C CYS A 53 3.75 53.29 24.99
N VAL A 54 4.72 53.34 25.90
CA VAL A 54 5.72 52.27 26.09
C VAL A 54 5.05 51.00 26.62
N ALA A 55 4.12 51.11 27.57
CA ALA A 55 3.38 49.96 28.09
C ALA A 55 2.59 49.25 26.99
N VAL A 56 1.86 50.00 26.15
CA VAL A 56 1.15 49.46 24.98
C VAL A 56 2.13 48.82 24.00
N ALA A 57 3.26 49.46 23.68
CA ALA A 57 4.27 48.90 22.79
C ALA A 57 4.85 47.57 23.32
N VAL A 58 5.16 47.50 24.62
CA VAL A 58 5.65 46.28 25.29
C VAL A 58 4.58 45.19 25.28
N SER A 59 3.31 45.53 25.56
CA SER A 59 2.20 44.58 25.50
C SER A 59 1.96 44.04 24.10
N VAL A 60 1.99 44.90 23.08
CA VAL A 60 1.85 44.50 21.67
C VAL A 60 3.02 43.61 21.24
N TRP A 61 4.25 43.97 21.60
CA TRP A 61 5.44 43.16 21.33
C TRP A 61 5.38 41.79 22.03
N ALA A 62 4.98 41.76 23.30
CA ALA A 62 4.85 40.52 24.07
C ALA A 62 3.74 39.63 23.50
N MET A 63 2.62 40.21 23.07
CA MET A 63 1.53 39.50 22.41
C MET A 63 1.98 38.93 21.07
N ALA A 64 2.63 39.73 20.22
CA ALA A 64 3.17 39.28 18.94
C ALA A 64 4.18 38.15 19.12
N ARG A 65 5.09 38.27 20.09
CA ARG A 65 6.11 37.26 20.39
C ARG A 65 5.55 35.99 21.00
N THR A 66 4.50 36.10 21.82
CA THR A 66 3.80 34.91 22.36
C THR A 66 3.04 34.19 21.26
N ARG A 67 2.42 34.93 20.32
CA ARG A 67 1.77 34.35 19.15
C ARG A 67 2.75 33.58 18.27
N THR A 68 3.90 34.16 17.94
CA THR A 68 4.92 33.44 17.16
C THR A 68 5.44 32.20 17.89
N GLN A 69 5.77 32.31 19.18
CA GLN A 69 6.18 31.16 19.99
C GLN A 69 5.12 30.05 20.07
N ARG A 70 3.84 30.40 20.16
CA ARG A 70 2.74 29.41 20.13
C ARG A 70 2.68 28.69 18.80
N THR A 71 2.76 29.41 17.68
CA THR A 71 2.74 28.78 16.35
C THR A 71 3.96 27.87 16.13
N GLU A 72 5.14 28.25 16.61
CA GLU A 72 6.33 27.40 16.55
C GLU A 72 6.19 26.16 17.44
N TYR A 73 5.61 26.31 18.63
CA TYR A 73 5.34 25.20 19.54
C TYR A 73 4.34 24.21 18.94
N GLU A 74 3.23 24.68 18.38
CA GLU A 74 2.22 23.86 17.70
C GLU A 74 2.82 23.11 16.50
N ARG A 75 3.67 23.78 15.71
CA ARG A 75 4.41 23.13 14.62
C ARG A 75 5.33 22.02 15.14
N ARG A 76 6.11 22.28 16.20
CA ARG A 76 6.98 21.24 16.79
C ARG A 76 6.17 20.07 17.37
N LEU A 77 5.04 20.36 18.01
CA LEU A 77 4.19 19.33 18.60
C LEU A 77 3.52 18.46 17.53
N THR A 78 3.05 19.07 16.43
CA THR A 78 2.46 18.35 15.30
C THR A 78 3.50 17.48 14.60
N THR A 79 4.69 18.00 14.30
CA THR A 79 5.79 17.19 13.74
C THR A 79 6.15 16.02 14.65
N TRP A 80 6.34 16.27 15.95
CA TRP A 80 6.61 15.21 16.93
C TRP A 80 5.51 14.16 16.99
N ALA A 81 4.23 14.57 16.93
CA ALA A 81 3.10 13.66 16.96
C ALA A 81 3.03 12.79 15.70
N VAL A 82 3.28 13.36 14.52
CA VAL A 82 3.36 12.62 13.25
C VAL A 82 4.51 11.62 13.29
N GLU A 83 5.70 12.04 13.70
CA GLU A 83 6.86 11.15 13.84
C GLU A 83 6.55 10.00 14.82
N ARG A 84 5.95 10.30 15.97
CA ARG A 84 5.58 9.29 16.97
C ARG A 84 4.53 8.31 16.43
N ALA A 85 3.54 8.80 15.70
CA ALA A 85 2.53 7.97 15.06
C ALA A 85 3.16 7.05 14.00
N THR A 86 4.06 7.57 13.15
CA THR A 86 4.76 6.75 12.15
C THR A 86 5.66 5.69 12.78
N GLN A 87 6.33 5.98 13.90
CA GLN A 87 7.11 4.98 14.65
C GLN A 87 6.23 3.88 15.26
N ALA A 88 5.11 4.27 15.88
CA ALA A 88 4.15 3.32 16.45
C ALA A 88 3.57 2.40 15.37
N GLU A 89 3.26 2.97 14.20
CA GLU A 89 2.77 2.25 13.04
C GLU A 89 3.79 1.27 12.50
N ARG A 90 5.06 1.67 12.33
CA ARG A 90 6.15 0.78 11.92
C ARG A 90 6.32 -0.41 12.86
N LEU A 91 6.21 -0.21 14.17
CA LEU A 91 6.28 -1.28 15.16
C LEU A 91 5.07 -2.21 15.12
N ARG A 92 3.88 -1.67 14.82
CA ARG A 92 2.66 -2.47 14.62
C ARG A 92 2.81 -3.37 13.41
N ILE A 93 3.21 -2.80 12.27
CA ILE A 93 3.51 -3.53 11.04
C ILE A 93 4.54 -4.63 11.28
N ALA A 94 5.65 -4.33 11.97
CA ALA A 94 6.68 -5.32 12.24
C ALA A 94 6.15 -6.51 13.06
N ARG A 95 5.24 -6.27 14.00
CA ARG A 95 4.54 -7.33 14.75
C ARG A 95 3.61 -8.15 13.87
N ASP A 96 2.77 -7.49 13.08
CA ASP A 96 1.84 -8.18 12.17
C ASP A 96 2.59 -9.06 11.15
N LEU A 97 3.72 -8.57 10.63
CA LEU A 97 4.63 -9.35 9.77
C LEU A 97 5.27 -10.52 10.52
N HIS A 98 5.75 -10.29 11.75
CA HIS A 98 6.38 -11.33 12.56
C HIS A 98 5.39 -12.45 12.90
N ASP A 99 4.16 -12.12 13.29
CA ASP A 99 3.14 -13.12 13.64
C ASP A 99 2.75 -13.96 12.43
N LEU A 100 2.62 -13.35 11.26
CA LEU A 100 2.31 -14.03 10.00
C LEU A 100 3.44 -15.00 9.59
N VAL A 101 4.69 -14.54 9.66
CA VAL A 101 5.86 -15.39 9.37
C VAL A 101 5.97 -16.53 10.37
N SER A 102 5.87 -16.24 11.67
CA SER A 102 5.96 -17.23 12.74
C SER A 102 4.87 -18.29 12.63
N HIS A 103 3.64 -17.89 12.29
CA HIS A 103 2.54 -18.83 12.06
C HIS A 103 2.79 -19.74 10.85
N GLY A 104 3.21 -19.18 9.71
CA GLY A 104 3.53 -19.96 8.51
C GLY A 104 4.67 -20.95 8.73
N ILE A 105 5.79 -20.49 9.32
CA ILE A 105 6.93 -21.36 9.65
C ILE A 105 6.54 -22.43 10.66
N GLY A 106 5.73 -22.10 11.66
CA GLY A 106 5.23 -23.06 12.64
C GLY A 106 4.43 -24.20 11.99
N LEU A 107 3.51 -23.86 11.08
CA LEU A 107 2.71 -24.85 10.37
C LEU A 107 3.56 -25.74 9.44
N ILE A 108 4.53 -25.14 8.73
CA ILE A 108 5.50 -25.88 7.91
C ILE A 108 6.31 -26.86 8.77
N THR A 109 6.80 -26.42 9.93
CA THR A 109 7.60 -27.24 10.85
C THR A 109 6.81 -28.44 11.38
N VAL A 110 5.55 -28.23 11.78
CA VAL A 110 4.67 -29.31 12.25
C VAL A 110 4.36 -30.30 11.13
N ARG A 111 4.06 -29.83 9.91
CA ARG A 111 3.79 -30.68 8.75
C ARG A 111 5.03 -31.48 8.31
N ALA A 112 6.20 -30.86 8.34
CA ALA A 112 7.46 -31.54 8.06
C ALA A 112 7.81 -32.60 9.13
N ALA A 113 7.57 -32.30 10.41
CA ALA A 113 7.82 -33.23 11.50
C ALA A 113 6.88 -34.44 11.46
N THR A 114 5.59 -34.23 11.16
CA THR A 114 4.61 -35.32 11.00
C THR A 114 4.91 -36.20 9.79
N ALA A 115 5.32 -35.62 8.66
CA ALA A 115 5.76 -36.38 7.49
C ALA A 115 7.00 -37.25 7.78
N GLN A 116 7.95 -36.75 8.58
CA GLN A 116 9.16 -37.49 8.96
C GLN A 116 8.90 -38.60 10.00
N ALA A 117 8.00 -38.36 10.96
CA ALA A 117 7.77 -39.28 12.07
C ALA A 117 7.02 -40.56 11.68
N THR A 118 6.24 -40.52 10.59
CA THR A 118 5.19 -41.54 10.38
C THR A 118 5.53 -42.60 9.33
N GLY A 119 6.73 -42.61 8.72
CA GLY A 119 7.11 -43.66 7.75
C GLY A 119 6.05 -43.82 6.64
N GLN A 120 5.52 -42.70 6.17
CA GLN A 120 4.26 -42.65 5.43
C GLN A 120 4.36 -43.27 4.03
N GLU A 121 3.22 -43.80 3.56
CA GLU A 121 3.08 -44.17 2.15
C GLU A 121 3.31 -42.95 1.25
N ARG A 122 3.74 -43.19 0.01
CA ARG A 122 4.18 -42.13 -0.93
C ARG A 122 3.11 -41.05 -1.17
N GLU A 123 1.84 -41.40 -1.03
CA GLU A 123 0.69 -40.51 -1.22
C GLU A 123 0.49 -39.50 -0.06
N GLU A 124 0.74 -39.94 1.18
CA GLU A 124 0.67 -39.07 2.36
C GLU A 124 1.86 -38.09 2.41
N LEU A 125 3.05 -38.54 2.01
CA LEU A 125 4.23 -37.66 1.84
C LEU A 125 3.97 -36.60 0.76
N ALA A 126 3.36 -36.97 -0.37
CA ALA A 126 3.00 -36.03 -1.43
C ALA A 126 1.99 -34.99 -0.93
N THR A 127 1.02 -35.41 -0.11
CA THR A 127 0.03 -34.51 0.51
C THR A 127 0.68 -33.53 1.47
N ALA A 128 1.58 -33.98 2.35
CA ALA A 128 2.31 -33.11 3.27
C ALA A 128 3.20 -32.08 2.54
N LEU A 129 3.84 -32.47 1.43
CA LEU A 129 4.62 -31.55 0.61
C LEU A 129 3.74 -30.51 -0.09
N SER A 130 2.56 -30.91 -0.59
CA SER A 130 1.57 -29.99 -1.17
C SER A 130 1.09 -28.97 -0.13
N ASP A 131 0.76 -29.41 1.09
CA ASP A 131 0.35 -28.54 2.19
C ASP A 131 1.43 -27.50 2.52
N ILE A 132 2.71 -27.92 2.59
CA ILE A 132 3.85 -27.02 2.83
C ILE A 132 3.98 -25.99 1.70
N GLU A 133 3.83 -26.42 0.45
CA GLU A 133 3.92 -25.55 -0.72
C GLU A 133 2.82 -24.49 -0.72
N ASP A 134 1.59 -24.87 -0.36
CA ASP A 134 0.44 -23.98 -0.32
C ASP A 134 0.54 -22.97 0.83
N VAL A 135 0.93 -23.41 2.03
CA VAL A 135 1.19 -22.51 3.17
C VAL A 135 2.31 -21.53 2.82
N SER A 136 3.38 -21.98 2.18
CA SER A 136 4.50 -21.13 1.77
C SER A 136 4.05 -20.07 0.74
N ARG A 137 3.27 -20.46 -0.27
CA ARG A 137 2.70 -19.53 -1.26
C ARG A 137 1.76 -18.51 -0.63
N GLN A 138 0.88 -18.95 0.27
CA GLN A 138 -0.07 -18.10 0.96
C GLN A 138 0.65 -17.07 1.83
N THR A 139 1.58 -17.50 2.68
CA THR A 139 2.40 -16.62 3.53
C THR A 139 3.15 -15.58 2.68
N THR A 140 3.77 -16.00 1.57
CA THR A 140 4.50 -15.08 0.68
C THR A 140 3.58 -14.06 0.01
N THR A 141 2.37 -14.48 -0.37
CA THR A 141 1.37 -13.60 -0.99
C THR A 141 0.87 -12.55 -0.01
N GLU A 142 0.55 -12.96 1.22
CA GLU A 142 0.04 -12.05 2.24
C GLU A 142 1.12 -11.05 2.69
N LEU A 143 2.39 -11.48 2.81
CA LEU A 143 3.52 -10.58 3.04
C LEU A 143 3.67 -9.53 1.94
N ARG A 144 3.54 -9.93 0.67
CA ARG A 144 3.60 -8.99 -0.47
C ARG A 144 2.43 -8.01 -0.46
N ARG A 145 1.22 -8.47 -0.10
CA ARG A 145 0.04 -7.61 0.02
C ARG A 145 0.24 -6.56 1.10
N MET A 146 0.69 -6.94 2.29
CA MET A 146 1.01 -6.01 3.37
C MET A 146 2.08 -4.99 2.94
N LEU A 147 3.15 -5.42 2.27
CA LEU A 147 4.20 -4.52 1.76
C LEU A 147 3.71 -3.56 0.66
N THR A 148 2.72 -3.96 -0.13
CA THR A 148 2.11 -3.11 -1.17
C THR A 148 1.29 -1.98 -0.54
N VAL A 149 0.43 -2.32 0.44
CA VAL A 149 -0.38 -1.34 1.18
C VAL A 149 0.48 -0.30 1.91
N LEU A 150 1.66 -0.68 2.37
CA LEU A 150 2.58 0.21 3.08
C LEU A 150 3.41 1.14 2.19
N ARG A 151 3.46 0.88 0.88
CA ARG A 151 4.13 1.76 -0.08
C ARG A 151 3.25 2.94 -0.52
N GLU A 152 1.96 2.94 -0.16
CA GLU A 152 0.96 3.83 -0.74
C GLU A 152 0.61 5.12 0.04
N PRO A 153 1.50 5.72 0.86
CA PRO A 153 1.34 7.14 1.17
C PRO A 153 2.59 8.01 0.94
N ALA A 154 3.60 7.56 0.19
CA ALA A 154 4.77 8.39 -0.09
C ALA A 154 5.23 8.28 -1.56
N ALA A 155 5.06 9.39 -2.27
CA ALA A 155 5.78 9.76 -3.48
C ALA A 155 5.41 9.01 -4.78
N THR A 156 4.81 9.78 -5.70
CA THR A 156 5.17 9.83 -7.13
C THR A 156 5.78 8.57 -7.74
N GLY A 157 4.98 7.86 -8.54
CA GLY A 157 5.45 7.32 -9.81
C GLY A 157 6.48 6.19 -9.80
N ASP A 158 6.77 5.54 -8.67
CA ASP A 158 7.68 4.39 -8.64
C ASP A 158 7.03 3.18 -7.97
N ALA A 159 5.94 2.71 -8.58
CA ALA A 159 5.62 1.30 -8.50
C ALA A 159 6.62 0.55 -9.40
N ALA A 160 7.84 0.32 -8.93
CA ALA A 160 8.75 -0.61 -9.58
C ALA A 160 8.08 -2.00 -9.59
N PRO A 161 7.61 -2.52 -10.74
CA PRO A 161 7.06 -3.85 -10.80
C PRO A 161 8.25 -4.82 -10.71
N LEU A 162 8.14 -5.87 -9.89
CA LEU A 162 9.17 -6.91 -9.75
C LEU A 162 9.27 -7.86 -10.96
N ARG A 163 8.87 -7.37 -12.14
CA ARG A 163 9.07 -7.93 -13.48
C ARG A 163 9.15 -6.75 -14.45
N PRO A 164 9.87 -6.85 -15.59
CA PRO A 164 9.68 -5.90 -16.69
C PRO A 164 8.17 -5.71 -16.90
N ALA A 165 7.70 -4.48 -17.12
CA ALA A 165 6.28 -4.18 -17.25
C ALA A 165 5.64 -5.18 -18.23
N GLU A 166 4.87 -6.14 -17.70
CA GLU A 166 4.31 -7.21 -18.53
C GLU A 166 3.37 -6.56 -19.55
N SER A 167 3.55 -6.98 -20.80
CA SER A 167 2.86 -6.47 -21.98
C SER A 167 2.24 -7.64 -22.74
N PHE A 168 1.51 -7.35 -23.80
CA PHE A 168 1.03 -8.41 -24.69
C PHE A 168 2.14 -9.29 -25.28
N ALA A 169 3.38 -8.76 -25.37
CA ALA A 169 4.54 -9.52 -25.83
C ALA A 169 4.92 -10.67 -24.88
N ASP A 170 4.44 -10.66 -23.63
CA ASP A 170 4.70 -11.71 -22.64
C ASP A 170 3.68 -12.85 -22.68
N LEU A 171 2.56 -12.69 -23.41
CA LEU A 171 1.52 -13.72 -23.54
C LEU A 171 2.07 -15.05 -24.10
N PRO A 172 2.92 -15.07 -25.14
CA PRO A 172 3.54 -16.32 -25.60
C PRO A 172 4.37 -17.01 -24.51
N GLY A 173 5.06 -16.24 -23.66
CA GLY A 173 5.83 -16.79 -22.54
C GLY A 173 4.94 -17.38 -21.44
N ILE A 174 3.79 -16.77 -21.18
CA ILE A 174 2.77 -17.29 -20.25
C ILE A 174 2.20 -18.61 -20.79
N VAL A 175 1.88 -18.66 -22.08
CA VAL A 175 1.39 -19.85 -22.78
C VAL A 175 2.42 -20.98 -22.72
N ALA A 176 3.67 -20.72 -23.10
CA ALA A 176 4.73 -21.72 -23.05
C ALA A 176 5.00 -22.24 -21.62
N ALA A 177 4.77 -21.43 -20.59
CA ALA A 177 4.85 -21.89 -19.20
C ALA A 177 3.70 -22.85 -18.85
N ALA A 178 2.48 -22.57 -19.29
CA ALA A 178 1.33 -23.46 -19.10
C ALA A 178 1.48 -24.77 -19.90
N GLU A 179 2.00 -24.72 -21.12
CA GLU A 179 2.25 -25.91 -21.93
C GLU A 179 3.26 -26.86 -21.29
N ARG A 180 4.33 -26.32 -20.67
CA ARG A 180 5.29 -27.13 -19.90
C ARG A 180 4.68 -27.86 -18.69
N THR A 181 3.51 -27.42 -18.23
CA THR A 181 2.75 -28.09 -17.16
C THR A 181 1.73 -29.12 -17.68
N GLY A 182 1.65 -29.31 -19.01
CA GLY A 182 0.82 -30.33 -19.66
C GLY A 182 -0.46 -29.82 -20.32
N LEU A 183 -0.74 -28.51 -20.28
CA LEU A 183 -1.87 -27.94 -21.03
C LEU A 183 -1.57 -27.88 -22.53
N THR A 184 -2.60 -28.01 -23.36
CA THR A 184 -2.50 -27.69 -24.79
C THR A 184 -3.17 -26.34 -25.01
N VAL A 185 -2.40 -25.29 -25.28
CA VAL A 185 -2.92 -23.91 -25.28
C VAL A 185 -2.89 -23.31 -26.67
N HIS A 186 -4.07 -22.98 -27.21
CA HIS A 186 -4.21 -22.24 -28.46
C HIS A 186 -4.26 -20.74 -28.17
N LEU A 187 -3.19 -20.02 -28.53
CA LEU A 187 -3.13 -18.56 -28.43
C LEU A 187 -3.67 -17.91 -29.71
N ASP A 188 -4.81 -17.26 -29.61
CA ASP A 188 -5.37 -16.38 -30.64
C ASP A 188 -5.22 -14.92 -30.19
N CYS A 189 -4.11 -14.29 -30.57
CA CYS A 189 -3.82 -12.89 -30.23
C CYS A 189 -3.69 -12.07 -31.51
N VAL A 190 -4.70 -11.26 -31.80
CA VAL A 190 -4.65 -10.27 -32.89
C VAL A 190 -4.20 -8.95 -32.28
N GLU A 191 -3.13 -8.35 -32.84
CA GLU A 191 -2.44 -7.18 -32.29
C GLU A 191 -3.44 -6.15 -31.70
N PRO A 192 -3.57 -6.11 -30.37
CA PRO A 192 -4.63 -5.33 -29.77
C PRO A 192 -4.26 -3.87 -29.91
N ALA A 193 -5.18 -3.04 -30.41
CA ALA A 193 -4.91 -1.61 -30.53
C ALA A 193 -4.49 -0.99 -29.19
N ARG A 194 -3.90 0.21 -29.24
CA ARG A 194 -3.35 0.93 -28.08
C ARG A 194 -4.31 0.89 -26.88
N VAL A 195 -3.89 0.19 -25.83
CA VAL A 195 -4.51 0.19 -24.50
C VAL A 195 -3.47 0.58 -23.47
N SER A 196 -3.93 1.07 -22.32
CA SER A 196 -3.05 1.48 -21.23
C SER A 196 -2.20 0.30 -20.71
N ALA A 197 -1.05 0.61 -20.11
CA ALA A 197 -0.19 -0.40 -19.48
C ALA A 197 -0.94 -1.20 -18.39
N GLY A 198 -1.87 -0.57 -17.68
CA GLY A 198 -2.71 -1.24 -16.69
C GLY A 198 -3.58 -2.35 -17.30
N VAL A 199 -4.15 -2.12 -18.49
CA VAL A 199 -4.94 -3.12 -19.21
C VAL A 199 -4.07 -4.29 -19.68
N GLN A 200 -2.84 -4.03 -20.11
CA GLN A 200 -1.90 -5.09 -20.50
C GLN A 200 -1.54 -5.98 -19.30
N LEU A 201 -1.21 -5.37 -18.16
CA LEU A 201 -0.94 -6.08 -16.91
C LEU A 201 -2.15 -6.92 -16.45
N ALA A 202 -3.35 -6.35 -16.51
CA ALA A 202 -4.58 -7.06 -16.17
C ALA A 202 -4.83 -8.25 -17.10
N THR A 203 -4.55 -8.09 -18.40
CA THR A 203 -4.66 -9.17 -19.40
C THR A 203 -3.72 -10.33 -19.09
N CYS A 204 -2.43 -10.04 -18.83
CA CYS A 204 -1.45 -11.07 -18.45
C CYS A 204 -1.81 -11.75 -17.12
N ALA A 205 -2.41 -11.03 -16.18
CA ALA A 205 -2.91 -11.60 -14.93
C ALA A 205 -4.11 -12.54 -15.16
N VAL A 206 -5.07 -12.14 -16.01
CA VAL A 206 -6.21 -12.99 -16.40
C VAL A 206 -5.73 -14.27 -17.06
N ALA A 207 -4.82 -14.17 -18.03
CA ALA A 207 -4.26 -15.33 -18.72
C ALA A 207 -3.59 -16.32 -17.74
N ARG A 208 -2.71 -15.83 -16.85
CA ARG A 208 -2.02 -16.69 -15.87
C ARG A 208 -2.98 -17.39 -14.92
N GLU A 209 -3.88 -16.63 -14.31
CA GLU A 209 -4.81 -17.15 -13.31
C GLU A 209 -5.79 -18.14 -13.94
N ALA A 210 -6.30 -17.84 -15.14
CA ALA A 210 -7.20 -18.74 -15.85
C ALA A 210 -6.49 -20.04 -16.27
N LEU A 211 -5.29 -19.97 -16.87
CA LEU A 211 -4.52 -21.17 -17.25
C LEU A 211 -4.13 -22.02 -16.02
N HIS A 212 -3.75 -21.36 -14.92
CA HIS A 212 -3.48 -22.06 -13.66
C HIS A 212 -4.75 -22.77 -13.13
N ASN A 213 -5.89 -22.08 -13.16
CA ASN A 213 -7.17 -22.66 -12.76
C ASN A 213 -7.57 -23.83 -13.67
N THR A 214 -7.37 -23.74 -14.99
CA THR A 214 -7.62 -24.86 -15.90
C THR A 214 -6.75 -26.07 -15.56
N LEU A 215 -5.45 -25.91 -15.39
CA LEU A 215 -4.57 -27.03 -14.99
C LEU A 215 -5.04 -27.68 -13.68
N ARG A 216 -5.47 -26.86 -12.72
CA ARG A 216 -5.92 -27.28 -11.40
C ARG A 216 -7.27 -27.99 -11.40
N HIS A 217 -8.21 -27.51 -12.20
CA HIS A 217 -9.61 -27.94 -12.18
C HIS A 217 -9.98 -28.91 -13.30
N ALA A 218 -9.34 -28.80 -14.45
CA ALA A 218 -9.60 -29.60 -15.64
C ALA A 218 -8.42 -30.54 -16.02
N GLY A 219 -7.23 -30.29 -15.50
CA GLY A 219 -6.04 -31.09 -15.81
C GLY A 219 -5.45 -30.76 -17.18
N PRO A 220 -4.67 -31.66 -17.79
CA PRO A 220 -4.02 -31.46 -19.09
C PRO A 220 -5.05 -31.50 -20.24
N THR A 221 -5.83 -30.43 -20.36
CA THR A 221 -6.90 -30.27 -21.36
C THR A 221 -6.51 -29.25 -22.43
N ILE A 222 -7.32 -29.16 -23.47
CA ILE A 222 -7.20 -28.13 -24.51
C ILE A 222 -7.80 -26.83 -23.96
N THR A 223 -7.04 -25.75 -24.10
CA THR A 223 -7.42 -24.41 -23.64
C THR A 223 -7.19 -23.40 -24.73
N THR A 224 -8.15 -22.51 -24.98
CA THR A 224 -8.03 -21.42 -25.94
C THR A 224 -7.91 -20.09 -25.20
N LEU A 225 -6.84 -19.35 -25.44
CA LEU A 225 -6.64 -17.98 -24.97
C LEU A 225 -6.81 -17.03 -26.15
N THR A 226 -7.90 -16.28 -26.15
CA THR A 226 -8.21 -15.25 -27.16
C THR A 226 -7.97 -13.86 -26.59
N VAL A 227 -7.19 -13.05 -27.29
CA VAL A 227 -7.00 -11.61 -27.01
C VAL A 227 -7.24 -10.85 -28.30
N ARG A 228 -8.39 -10.15 -28.38
CA ARG A 228 -8.79 -9.45 -29.60
C ARG A 228 -9.59 -8.18 -29.32
N ALA A 229 -9.58 -7.28 -30.27
CA ALA A 229 -10.55 -6.19 -30.31
C ALA A 229 -11.99 -6.72 -30.54
N ASP A 230 -12.95 -6.13 -29.84
CA ASP A 230 -14.38 -6.41 -29.95
C ASP A 230 -15.14 -5.07 -29.93
N GLY A 231 -15.24 -4.42 -31.08
CA GLY A 231 -15.72 -3.03 -31.18
C GLY A 231 -14.79 -2.07 -30.43
N ASP A 232 -15.37 -1.30 -29.50
CA ASP A 232 -14.65 -0.36 -28.63
C ASP A 232 -13.98 -1.05 -27.42
N ASP A 233 -14.17 -2.35 -27.26
CA ASP A 233 -13.59 -3.12 -26.16
C ASP A 233 -12.38 -3.96 -26.61
N LEU A 234 -11.50 -4.25 -25.67
CA LEU A 234 -10.56 -5.36 -25.71
C LEU A 234 -11.20 -6.53 -24.98
N LEU A 235 -11.31 -7.65 -25.68
CA LEU A 235 -11.78 -8.92 -25.16
C LEU A 235 -10.58 -9.83 -24.86
N VAL A 236 -10.50 -10.29 -23.62
CA VAL A 236 -9.59 -11.34 -23.18
C VAL A 236 -10.43 -12.51 -22.73
N ARG A 237 -10.26 -13.68 -23.34
CA ARG A 237 -11.06 -14.86 -23.05
C ARG A 237 -10.18 -16.08 -22.93
N VAL A 238 -10.40 -16.86 -21.87
CA VAL A 238 -9.78 -18.16 -21.67
C VAL A 238 -10.89 -19.19 -21.52
N GLU A 239 -10.88 -20.20 -22.39
CA GLU A 239 -11.86 -21.28 -22.42
C GLU A 239 -11.13 -22.63 -22.40
N ASP A 240 -11.56 -23.53 -21.52
CA ASP A 240 -11.10 -24.92 -21.53
C ASP A 240 -12.19 -25.89 -21.99
N GLU A 241 -11.78 -27.06 -22.51
CA GLU A 241 -12.69 -28.13 -22.94
C GLU A 241 -13.20 -28.99 -21.76
N GLY A 242 -12.88 -28.60 -20.54
CA GLY A 242 -13.29 -29.29 -19.33
C GLY A 242 -12.36 -30.40 -18.87
N PRO A 243 -12.73 -31.06 -17.75
CA PRO A 243 -11.87 -32.00 -17.08
C PRO A 243 -11.63 -33.25 -17.91
N VAL A 244 -10.35 -33.63 -18.04
CA VAL A 244 -10.00 -34.92 -18.66
C VAL A 244 -10.62 -36.08 -17.87
N PRO A 245 -10.98 -37.20 -18.51
CA PRO A 245 -11.62 -38.33 -17.83
C PRO A 245 -10.81 -38.81 -16.62
N GLY A 246 -11.46 -38.90 -15.46
CA GLY A 246 -10.83 -39.31 -14.20
C GLY A 246 -10.08 -38.20 -13.46
N TRP A 247 -10.07 -36.95 -13.96
CA TRP A 247 -9.46 -35.83 -13.25
C TRP A 247 -10.22 -35.49 -11.98
N ARG A 248 -9.48 -35.31 -10.88
CA ARG A 248 -10.00 -34.79 -9.62
C ARG A 248 -9.43 -33.41 -9.40
N ALA A 249 -10.29 -32.40 -9.38
CA ALA A 249 -9.88 -31.03 -9.10
C ALA A 249 -9.22 -30.93 -7.72
N GLY A 250 -8.11 -30.19 -7.63
CA GLY A 250 -7.46 -29.91 -6.35
C GLY A 250 -8.35 -29.09 -5.40
N THR A 251 -8.22 -29.29 -4.08
CA THR A 251 -8.89 -28.49 -3.03
C THR A 251 -8.17 -27.15 -2.83
N GLY A 252 -8.89 -26.02 -2.82
CA GLY A 252 -8.28 -24.70 -2.79
C GLY A 252 -9.20 -23.61 -2.28
N ALA A 253 -8.61 -22.47 -1.90
CA ALA A 253 -9.27 -21.42 -1.12
C ALA A 253 -10.35 -20.62 -1.86
N GLY A 254 -10.51 -20.79 -3.18
CA GLY A 254 -11.58 -20.14 -3.95
C GLY A 254 -11.46 -18.61 -4.12
N HIS A 255 -10.32 -18.01 -3.75
CA HIS A 255 -10.13 -16.55 -3.77
C HIS A 255 -9.54 -15.98 -5.07
N GLY A 256 -8.95 -16.81 -5.93
CA GLY A 256 -8.23 -16.37 -7.13
C GLY A 256 -9.06 -15.49 -8.07
N LEU A 257 -10.29 -15.92 -8.37
CA LEU A 257 -11.21 -15.16 -9.21
C LEU A 257 -11.71 -13.86 -8.57
N SER A 258 -11.80 -13.80 -7.23
CA SER A 258 -12.18 -12.56 -6.53
C SER A 258 -11.09 -11.51 -6.65
N VAL A 259 -9.84 -11.88 -6.40
CA VAL A 259 -8.68 -10.98 -6.52
C VAL A 259 -8.50 -10.53 -7.98
N LEU A 260 -8.72 -11.44 -8.93
CA LEU A 260 -8.66 -11.10 -10.35
C LEU A 260 -9.75 -10.11 -10.75
N ARG A 261 -10.97 -10.25 -10.21
CA ARG A 261 -12.07 -9.31 -10.45
C ARG A 261 -11.73 -7.90 -9.97
N ASP A 262 -11.19 -7.78 -8.76
CA ASP A 262 -10.78 -6.48 -8.19
C ASP A 262 -9.73 -5.79 -9.08
N ARG A 263 -8.75 -6.55 -9.58
CA ARG A 263 -7.71 -6.05 -10.49
C ARG A 263 -8.27 -5.59 -11.83
N VAL A 264 -9.19 -6.34 -12.42
CA VAL A 264 -9.84 -5.97 -13.69
C VAL A 264 -10.71 -4.72 -13.52
N GLN A 265 -11.43 -4.61 -12.40
CA GLN A 265 -12.24 -3.43 -12.09
C GLN A 265 -11.40 -2.18 -11.84
N ALA A 266 -10.21 -2.32 -11.22
CA ALA A 266 -9.30 -1.19 -10.97
C ALA A 266 -8.84 -0.46 -12.25
N VAL A 267 -8.84 -1.16 -13.40
CA VAL A 267 -8.51 -0.58 -14.71
C VAL A 267 -9.75 -0.29 -15.56
N GLY A 268 -10.94 -0.26 -14.95
CA GLY A 268 -12.21 0.04 -15.62
C GLY A 268 -12.75 -1.10 -16.50
N GLY A 269 -12.27 -2.33 -16.30
CA GLY A 269 -12.76 -3.51 -16.99
C GLY A 269 -13.86 -4.28 -16.22
N ALA A 270 -14.40 -5.30 -16.87
CA ALA A 270 -15.33 -6.26 -16.27
C ALA A 270 -14.85 -7.69 -16.46
N LEU A 271 -14.97 -8.54 -15.43
CA LEU A 271 -14.60 -9.96 -15.46
C LEU A 271 -15.81 -10.84 -15.19
N THR A 272 -16.07 -11.79 -16.09
CA THR A 272 -17.06 -12.86 -15.94
C THR A 272 -16.34 -14.22 -15.93
N ALA A 273 -16.85 -15.13 -15.11
CA ALA A 273 -16.31 -16.47 -14.96
C ALA A 273 -17.48 -17.43 -14.80
N ALA A 274 -17.63 -18.38 -15.72
CA ALA A 274 -18.80 -19.27 -15.76
C ALA A 274 -18.47 -20.61 -16.43
N PRO A 275 -19.19 -21.69 -16.09
CA PRO A 275 -19.17 -22.93 -16.86
C PRO A 275 -19.56 -22.69 -18.33
N CYS A 276 -18.89 -23.38 -19.25
CA CYS A 276 -19.15 -23.30 -20.69
C CYS A 276 -19.07 -24.69 -21.31
N GLY A 277 -20.23 -25.31 -21.55
CA GLY A 277 -20.29 -26.70 -22.01
C GLY A 277 -19.66 -27.65 -20.98
N PRO A 278 -18.74 -28.55 -21.38
CA PRO A 278 -18.02 -29.41 -20.43
C PRO A 278 -16.93 -28.68 -19.62
N GLY A 279 -16.52 -27.48 -20.03
CA GLY A 279 -15.42 -26.75 -19.41
C GLY A 279 -15.81 -25.43 -18.77
N PHE A 280 -14.83 -24.54 -18.67
CA PHE A 280 -14.97 -23.25 -17.98
C PHE A 280 -14.47 -22.09 -18.84
N ARG A 281 -15.16 -20.95 -18.74
CA ARG A 281 -14.82 -19.71 -19.44
C ARG A 281 -14.53 -18.61 -18.42
N VAL A 282 -13.37 -17.98 -18.57
CA VAL A 282 -13.02 -16.70 -17.92
C VAL A 282 -12.92 -15.64 -19.01
N GLU A 283 -13.69 -14.57 -18.89
CA GLU A 283 -13.75 -13.49 -19.87
C GLU A 283 -13.57 -12.13 -19.18
N ALA A 284 -12.64 -11.33 -19.67
CA ALA A 284 -12.43 -9.94 -19.26
C ALA A 284 -12.64 -9.00 -20.45
N ARG A 285 -13.35 -7.89 -20.20
CA ARG A 285 -13.58 -6.82 -21.18
C ARG A 285 -13.01 -5.51 -20.65
N PHE A 286 -12.25 -4.80 -21.47
CA PHE A 286 -11.66 -3.50 -21.13
C PHE A 286 -12.01 -2.48 -22.22
N ARG A 287 -12.30 -1.23 -21.86
CA ARG A 287 -12.46 -0.20 -22.90
C ARG A 287 -11.12 0.08 -23.57
N ARG A 288 -11.13 0.19 -24.90
CA ARG A 288 -9.98 0.67 -25.68
C ARG A 288 -9.94 2.20 -25.63
N GLU A 289 -8.73 2.75 -25.60
CA GLU A 289 -8.56 4.19 -25.81
C GLU A 289 -8.78 4.47 -27.29
N MET A 290 -9.70 5.38 -27.62
CA MET A 290 -9.87 5.83 -29.00
C MET A 290 -8.62 6.60 -29.41
N ALA A 291 -8.00 6.20 -30.53
CA ALA A 291 -6.95 6.99 -31.14
C ALA A 291 -7.53 8.36 -31.53
N ARG A 292 -7.11 9.42 -30.84
CA ARG A 292 -7.23 10.80 -31.34
C ARG A 292 -6.12 11.08 -32.33
#